data_AF-A0A966PXI8-F1
#
_entry.id   AF-A0A966PXI8-F1
#
_cell.length_a   1.000
_cell.length_b   1.000
_cell.length_c   1.000
_cell.angle_alpha   90.00
_cell.angle_beta   90.00
_cell.angle_gamma   90.00
#
_symmetry.space_group_name_H-M   'P 1'
#
loop_
_entity.id
_entity.type
_entity.pdbx_description
1 polymer ?
#
loop_
_entity_poly.entity_id
_entity_poly.type
_entity_poly.pdbx_seq_one_letter_code
_entity_poly.pdbx_strand_id
1 'polypeptide(L)' 'MDQTLELLLSRIDDQRKTVLMNLGDGAAKDFASYQNMTGYIRGLSVAESIIRDLAQRMETYDDE' A
#
# COMPACT_ATOMS: atom_id res chain seq x y z
N MET A 1 -6.96 -8.39 -14.23
CA MET A 1 -6.54 -7.06 -13.74
C MET A 1 -5.64 -6.38 -14.77
N ASP A 2 -5.87 -5.10 -15.01
CA ASP A 2 -5.05 -4.26 -15.90
C ASP A 2 -3.57 -4.20 -15.45
N GLN A 3 -2.64 -4.26 -16.41
CA GLN A 3 -1.19 -4.30 -16.14
C GLN A 3 -0.68 -3.06 -15.39
N THR A 4 -1.31 -1.90 -15.60
CA THR A 4 -0.95 -0.66 -14.89
C THR A 4 -1.34 -0.77 -13.42
N LEU A 5 -2.53 -1.33 -13.13
CA LEU A 5 -3.00 -1.54 -11.76
C LEU A 5 -2.13 -2.57 -11.02
N GLU A 6 -1.72 -3.65 -11.70
CA GLU A 6 -0.79 -4.64 -11.15
C GLU A 6 0.56 -4.01 -10.79
N LEU A 7 1.11 -3.18 -11.69
CA LEU A 7 2.35 -2.44 -11.42
C LEU A 7 2.21 -1.51 -10.20
N LEU A 8 1.10 -0.77 -10.11
CA LEU A 8 0.85 0.12 -8.96
C LEU A 8 0.79 -0.66 -7.64
N LEU A 9 0.08 -1.79 -7.62
CA LEU A 9 -0.02 -2.65 -6.43
C LEU A 9 1.35 -3.20 -6.02
N SER A 10 2.16 -3.65 -6.98
CA SER A 10 3.53 -4.11 -6.71
C SER A 10 4.39 -3.02 -6.09
N ARG A 11 4.32 -1.77 -6.60
CA ARG A 11 5.09 -0.64 -6.05
C ARG A 11 4.66 -0.27 -4.64
N ILE A 12 3.36 -0.29 -4.35
CA ILE A 12 2.84 -0.04 -3.01
C ILE A 12 3.32 -1.12 -2.03
N ASP A 13 3.29 -2.38 -2.45
CA ASP A 13 3.74 -3.50 -1.61
C ASP A 13 5.24 -3.42 -1.32
N ASP A 14 6.06 -3.12 -2.32
CA ASP A 14 7.51 -2.90 -2.15
C ASP A 14 7.78 -1.79 -1.12
N GLN A 15 7.13 -0.64 -1.26
CA GLN A 15 7.29 0.47 -0.31
C GLN A 15 6.85 0.08 1.10
N ARG A 16 5.74 -0.63 1.23
CA ARG A 16 5.24 -1.08 2.52
C ARG A 16 6.22 -2.03 3.18
N LYS A 17 6.78 -2.98 2.44
CA LYS A 17 7.82 -3.90 2.92
C LYS A 17 9.06 -3.16 3.39
N THR A 18 9.54 -2.17 2.64
CA THR A 18 10.68 -1.34 3.05
C THR A 18 10.43 -0.65 4.39
N VAL A 19 9.26 -0.03 4.56
CA VAL A 19 8.96 0.72 5.80
C VAL A 19 8.75 -0.23 6.97
N LEU A 20 8.12 -1.38 6.75
CA LEU A 20 7.97 -2.43 7.76
C LEU A 20 9.31 -2.98 8.22
N MET A 21 10.23 -3.25 7.29
CA MET A 21 11.59 -3.70 7.61
C MET A 21 12.33 -2.66 8.44
N ASN A 22 12.34 -1.40 8.01
CA ASN A 22 12.94 -0.30 8.76
C ASN A 22 12.35 -0.15 10.17
N LEU A 23 11.02 -0.29 10.29
CA LEU A 23 10.35 -0.24 11.58
C LEU A 23 10.76 -1.41 12.47
N GLY A 24 10.82 -2.63 11.93
CA GLY A 24 11.28 -3.83 12.62
C GLY A 24 12.74 -3.76 13.07
N ASP A 25 13.59 -3.07 12.30
CA ASP A 25 15.00 -2.81 12.62
C ASP A 25 15.19 -1.69 13.66
N GLY A 26 14.11 -1.13 14.20
CA GLY A 26 14.15 -0.11 15.26
C GLY A 26 14.51 1.28 14.76
N ALA A 27 14.12 1.63 13.53
CA ALA A 27 14.32 2.97 12.97
C ALA A 27 13.53 4.05 13.73
N ALA A 28 12.40 3.70 14.34
CA ALA A 28 11.62 4.60 15.19
C ALA A 28 12.35 4.84 16.53
N LYS A 29 12.82 6.06 16.77
CA LYS A 29 13.58 6.44 17.97
C LYS A 29 12.70 7.04 19.07
N ASP A 30 11.48 7.42 18.72
CA ASP A 30 10.50 8.00 19.63
C ASP A 30 9.08 7.66 19.15
N PHE A 31 8.10 8.06 19.96
CA PHE A 31 6.70 7.83 19.64
C PHE A 31 6.27 8.56 18.36
N ALA A 32 6.77 9.77 18.12
CA ALA A 32 6.40 10.57 16.95
C ALA A 32 6.86 9.90 15.64
N SER A 33 8.10 9.39 15.59
CA SER A 33 8.62 8.63 14.45
C SER A 33 7.88 7.31 14.27
N TYR A 34 7.57 6.59 15.34
CA TYR A 34 6.73 5.37 15.28
C TYR A 34 5.33 5.67 14.70
N GLN A 35 4.66 6.71 15.21
CA GLN A 35 3.34 7.14 14.76
C GLN A 35 3.36 7.54 13.27
N ASN A 36 4.41 8.23 12.83
CA ASN A 36 4.56 8.62 11.43
C ASN A 36 4.73 7.40 10.53
N MET A 37 5.65 6.48 10.87
CA MET A 37 5.91 5.27 10.08
C MET A 37 4.68 4.36 9.99
N THR A 38 3.98 4.14 11.12
CA THR A 38 2.75 3.33 11.13
C THR A 38 1.60 4.02 10.40
N GLY A 39 1.50 5.35 10.48
CA GLY A 39 0.57 6.14 9.68
C GLY A 39 0.84 6.01 8.18
N TYR A 40 2.11 6.03 7.77
CA TYR A 40 2.51 5.82 6.39
C TYR A 40 2.16 4.41 5.89
N ILE A 41 2.46 3.37 6.66
CA ILE A 41 2.06 1.98 6.37
C ILE A 41 0.54 1.87 6.21
N ARG A 42 -0.23 2.49 7.10
CA ARG A 42 -1.71 2.53 7.01
C ARG A 42 -2.17 3.20 5.72
N GLY A 43 -1.56 4.31 5.33
CA GLY A 43 -1.86 5.01 4.07
C GLY A 43 -1.63 4.12 2.84
N LEU A 44 -0.52 3.38 2.81
CA LEU A 44 -0.23 2.42 1.73
C LEU A 44 -1.29 1.31 1.65
N SER A 45 -1.72 0.76 2.78
CA SER A 45 -2.77 -0.26 2.81
C SER A 45 -4.14 0.28 2.35
N VAL A 46 -4.47 1.54 2.67
CA VAL A 46 -5.69 2.19 2.16
C VAL A 46 -5.61 2.38 0.65
N ALA A 47 -4.47 2.85 0.13
CA ALA A 47 -4.26 2.99 -1.30
C ALA A 47 -4.38 1.64 -2.04
N GLU A 48 -3.81 0.57 -1.48
CA GLU A 48 -3.95 -0.79 -2.03
C GLU A 48 -5.43 -1.21 -2.12
N SER A 49 -6.20 -1.00 -1.05
CA SER A 49 -7.63 -1.34 -1.02
C SER A 49 -8.39 -0.60 -2.12
N ILE A 50 -8.17 0.71 -2.26
CA ILE A 50 -8.85 1.55 -3.27
C ILE A 50 -8.52 1.06 -4.69
N ILE A 51 -7.27 0.69 -4.96
CA ILE A 51 -6.85 0.20 -6.28
C ILE A 51 -7.48 -1.17 -6.58
N ARG A 52 -7.54 -2.07 -5.59
CA ARG A 52 -8.21 -3.37 -5.74
C ARG A 52 -9.70 -3.21 -6.01
N ASP A 53 -10.36 -2.32 -5.28
CA ASP A 53 -11.78 -2.00 -5.48
C ASP A 53 -12.01 -1.42 -6.89
N LEU A 54 -11.13 -0.53 -7.35
CA LEU A 54 -11.19 0.03 -8.70
C LEU A 54 -11.04 -1.05 -9.77
N ALA A 55 -10.05 -1.94 -9.62
CA ALA A 55 -9.83 -3.02 -10.57
C ALA A 55 -11.03 -3.96 -10.67
N GLN A 56 -11.61 -4.35 -9.53
CA GLN A 56 -12.81 -5.17 -9.50
C GLN A 56 -13.98 -4.49 -10.23
N ARG A 57 -14.15 -3.18 -10.03
CA ARG A 57 -15.19 -2.42 -10.74
C ARG A 57 -14.92 -2.40 -12.24
N MET A 58 -13.68 -2.14 -12.67
CA MET A 58 -13.33 -2.13 -14.09
C MET A 58 -13.60 -3.49 -14.76
N GLU A 59 -13.25 -4.59 -14.09
CA GLU A 59 -13.57 -5.95 -14.57
C GLU A 59 -15.09 -6.16 -14.69
N THR A 60 -15.89 -5.64 -13.74
CA THR A 60 -17.35 -5.77 -13.78
C THR A 60 -18.01 -4.86 -14.83
N TYR A 61 -17.46 -3.67 -15.08
CA TYR A 61 -17.97 -2.72 -16.08
C TYR A 61 -17.71 -3.17 -17.53
N ASP A 62 -16.64 -3.91 -17.76
CA ASP A 62 -16.31 -4.45 -19.09
C ASP A 62 -17.13 -5.72 -19.44
N ASP A 63 -17.76 -6.35 -18.44
CA ASP A 63 -18.59 -7.56 -18.57
C ASP A 63 -20.11 -7.26 -18.79
N GLU A 64 -20.53 -6.00 -18.74
CA GLU A 64 -21.88 -5.49 -19.11
C GLU A 64 -21.89 -4.81 -20.49
#